data_AF-A0A3C1C2M4-F1
#
_entry.id   AF-A0A3C1C2M4-F1
#
_cell.length_a   1.000
_cell.length_b   1.000
_cell.length_c   1.000
_cell.angle_alpha   90.00
_cell.angle_beta   90.00
_cell.angle_gamma   90.00
#
_symmetry.space_group_name_H-M   'P 1'
#
loop_
_entity.id
_entity.type
_entity.pdbx_description
1 polymer ?
#
loop_
_entity_poly.entity_id
_entity_poly.type
_entity_poly.pdbx_seq_one_letter_code
_entity_poly.pdbx_strand_id
1 'polypeptide(L)'
;MLEQNMANELENNFGRNLLGLVTHLIKNAKKVPGPVLQGALAVEDFSWAKLDNAGKLARLREIAELTEAPSDVHRHFEAYPHKFSKACYARYLTALKLYKESLGG
;
A
#
# COMPACT_ATOMS: atom_id res chain seq x y z
N MET A 1 -0.05 -1.78 25.82
CA MET A 1 -1.20 -1.02 25.27
C MET A 1 -0.78 0.00 24.22
N LEU A 2 0.26 0.83 24.44
CA LEU A 2 0.71 1.83 23.46
C LEU A 2 1.20 1.22 22.13
N GLU A 3 1.94 0.11 22.18
CA GLU A 3 2.47 -0.57 20.98
C GLU A 3 1.36 -1.13 20.08
N GLN A 4 0.30 -1.71 20.66
CA GLN A 4 -0.86 -2.19 19.90
C GLN A 4 -1.63 -1.05 19.24
N ASN A 5 -1.74 0.10 19.91
CA ASN A 5 -2.40 1.27 19.35
C ASN A 5 -1.62 1.83 18.14
N MET A 6 -0.29 1.91 18.26
CA MET A 6 0.58 2.37 17.18
C MET A 6 0.63 1.40 15.99
N ALA A 7 0.61 0.08 16.24
CA ALA A 7 0.52 -0.91 15.17
C ALA A 7 -0.79 -0.78 14.37
N ASN A 8 -1.91 -0.55 15.06
CA ASN A 8 -3.20 -0.31 14.40
C ASN A 8 -3.22 1.02 13.61
N GLU A 9 -2.61 2.08 14.13
CA GLU A 9 -2.51 3.36 13.41
C GLU A 9 -1.69 3.24 12.11
N LEU A 10 -0.57 2.51 12.14
CA LEU A 10 0.25 2.26 10.96
C LEU A 10 -0.47 1.39 9.93
N GLU A 11 -1.17 0.34 10.37
CA GLU A 11 -2.00 -0.50 9.51
C GLU A 11 -3.12 0.30 8.83
N ASN A 12 -3.86 1.11 9.59
CA ASN A 12 -4.92 1.96 9.07
C ASN A 12 -4.37 3.00 8.07
N ASN A 13 -3.22 3.60 8.38
CA ASN A 13 -2.59 4.55 7.48
C ASN A 13 -2.13 3.86 6.17
N PHE A 14 -1.54 2.67 6.26
CA PHE A 14 -1.20 1.86 5.08
C PHE A 14 -2.45 1.56 4.25
N GLY A 15 -3.50 1.02 4.87
CA GLY A 15 -4.74 0.65 4.20
C GLY A 15 -5.36 1.83 3.44
N ARG A 16 -5.48 3.00 4.08
CA ARG A 16 -6.00 4.22 3.45
C ARG A 16 -5.18 4.64 2.23
N ASN A 17 -3.84 4.58 2.31
CA ASN A 17 -2.99 4.98 1.20
C ASN A 17 -2.99 3.94 0.07
N LEU A 18 -3.11 2.64 0.37
CA LEU A 18 -3.25 1.57 -0.61
C LEU A 18 -4.55 1.74 -1.42
N LEU A 19 -5.66 2.04 -0.75
CA LEU A 19 -6.94 2.34 -1.41
C LEU A 19 -6.86 3.60 -2.28
N GLY A 20 -6.15 4.62 -1.81
CA GLY A 20 -5.86 5.82 -2.58
C GLY A 20 -5.06 5.55 -3.85
N LEU A 21 -4.04 4.68 -3.76
CA LEU A 21 -3.25 4.21 -4.90
C LEU A 21 -4.14 3.49 -5.92
N VAL A 22 -4.91 2.48 -5.48
CA VAL A 22 -5.79 1.70 -6.38
C VAL A 22 -6.84 2.60 -7.04
N THR A 23 -7.45 3.51 -6.28
CA THR A 23 -8.40 4.51 -6.82
C THR A 23 -7.76 5.37 -7.90
N HIS A 24 -6.52 5.81 -7.70
CA HIS A 24 -5.79 6.59 -8.70
C HIS A 24 -5.57 5.80 -10.00
N LEU A 25 -5.11 4.56 -9.88
CA LEU A 25 -4.85 3.69 -11.04
C LEU A 25 -6.14 3.43 -11.84
N ILE A 26 -7.26 3.12 -11.16
CA ILE A 26 -8.57 2.92 -11.79
C ILE A 26 -9.02 4.19 -12.53
N LYS A 27 -8.97 5.36 -11.87
CA LYS A 27 -9.40 6.65 -12.47
C LYS A 27 -8.58 7.04 -13.69
N ASN A 28 -7.35 6.54 -13.80
CA ASN A 28 -6.44 6.81 -14.92
C ASN A 28 -6.35 5.66 -15.92
N ALA A 29 -7.30 4.71 -15.87
CA ALA A 29 -7.36 3.53 -16.73
C ALA A 29 -6.02 2.74 -16.77
N LYS A 30 -5.28 2.75 -15.65
CA LYS A 30 -4.06 1.96 -15.49
C LYS A 30 -4.39 0.60 -14.93
N LYS A 31 -3.74 -0.42 -15.48
CA LYS A 31 -3.85 -1.79 -15.00
C LYS A 31 -3.40 -1.84 -13.54
N VAL A 32 -4.30 -2.24 -12.65
CA VAL A 32 -3.97 -2.50 -11.25
C VAL A 32 -3.39 -3.92 -11.16
N PRO A 33 -2.18 -4.11 -10.62
CA PRO A 33 -1.65 -5.46 -10.41
C PRO A 33 -2.57 -6.26 -9.48
N GLY A 34 -2.74 -7.56 -9.78
CA GLY A 34 -3.66 -8.44 -9.04
C GLY A 34 -3.44 -8.44 -7.53
N PRO A 35 -2.21 -8.67 -7.02
CA PRO A 35 -1.92 -8.64 -5.59
C PRO A 35 -2.19 -7.28 -4.92
N VAL A 36 -1.98 -6.17 -5.64
CA VAL A 36 -2.27 -4.81 -5.15
C VAL A 36 -3.78 -4.60 -4.99
N LEU A 37 -4.58 -5.06 -5.97
CA LEU A 37 -6.04 -5.01 -5.88
C LEU A 37 -6.57 -5.92 -4.76
N GLN A 38 -6.04 -7.14 -4.65
CA GLN A 38 -6.42 -8.07 -3.59
C GLN A 38 -6.10 -7.52 -2.19
N GLY A 39 -4.93 -6.91 -2.02
CA GLY A 39 -4.58 -6.24 -0.76
C GLY A 39 -5.53 -5.11 -0.42
N ALA A 40 -5.93 -4.29 -1.41
CA ALA A 40 -6.90 -3.21 -1.19
C ALA A 40 -8.28 -3.74 -0.82
N LEU A 41 -8.76 -4.79 -1.50
CA LEU A 41 -10.04 -5.43 -1.17
C LEU A 41 -10.02 -6.05 0.23
N ALA A 42 -8.90 -6.67 0.62
CA ALA A 42 -8.73 -7.26 1.95
C ALA A 42 -8.76 -6.20 3.08
N VAL A 43 -8.33 -4.98 2.79
CA VAL A 43 -8.47 -3.84 3.73
C VAL A 43 -9.94 -3.43 3.86
N GLU A 44 -10.68 -3.33 2.74
CA GLU A 44 -12.09 -2.93 2.74
C GLU A 44 -13.03 -3.96 3.40
N ASP A 45 -12.76 -5.25 3.24
CA ASP A 45 -13.58 -6.34 3.80
C ASP A 45 -13.13 -6.80 5.20
N PHE A 46 -12.16 -6.09 5.79
CA PHE A 46 -11.56 -6.38 7.10
C PHE A 46 -10.89 -7.77 7.21
N SER A 47 -10.62 -8.45 6.09
CA SER A 47 -9.86 -9.72 6.11
C SER A 47 -8.38 -9.50 6.37
N TRP A 48 -7.81 -8.34 6.03
CA TRP A 48 -6.42 -7.98 6.32
C TRP A 48 -6.10 -8.04 7.81
N ALA A 49 -7.00 -7.55 8.66
CA ALA A 49 -6.83 -7.54 10.12
C ALA A 49 -6.75 -8.96 10.73
N LYS A 50 -7.24 -9.98 10.00
CA LYS A 50 -7.24 -11.38 10.43
C LYS A 50 -5.93 -12.10 10.10
N LEU A 51 -5.07 -11.50 9.28
CA LEU A 51 -3.75 -12.05 8.97
C LEU A 51 -2.83 -11.91 10.18
N ASP A 52 -2.00 -12.93 10.40
CA ASP A 52 -0.89 -12.83 11.33
C ASP A 52 0.23 -11.94 10.75
N ASN A 53 1.21 -11.56 11.58
CA ASN A 53 2.28 -10.67 11.15
C ASN A 53 3.11 -11.26 9.99
N ALA A 54 3.30 -12.58 9.97
CA ALA A 54 4.01 -13.25 8.89
C ALA A 54 3.24 -13.17 7.56
N GLY A 55 1.93 -13.43 7.58
CA GLY A 55 1.05 -13.27 6.42
C GLY A 55 0.99 -11.83 5.94
N LYS A 56 0.91 -10.85 6.86
CA LYS A 56 0.96 -9.42 6.53
C LYS A 56 2.28 -9.05 5.83
N LEU A 57 3.43 -9.46 6.39
CA LEU A 57 4.74 -9.22 5.78
C LEU A 57 4.86 -9.85 4.39
N ALA A 58 4.38 -11.07 4.20
CA ALA A 58 4.38 -11.73 2.89
C ALA A 58 3.57 -10.92 1.86
N ARG A 59 2.36 -10.47 2.22
CA ARG A 59 1.53 -9.62 1.36
C ARG A 59 2.16 -8.28 1.06
N LEU A 60 2.77 -7.64 2.06
CA LEU A 60 3.45 -6.37 1.88
C LEU A 60 4.65 -6.49 0.92
N ARG A 61 5.38 -7.62 0.94
CA ARG A 61 6.46 -7.89 -0.02
C ARG A 61 5.93 -8.01 -1.45
N GLU A 62 4.89 -8.81 -1.67
CA GLU A 62 4.24 -8.95 -2.99
C GLU A 62 3.74 -7.59 -3.52
N ILE A 63 3.11 -6.79 -2.67
CA ILE A 63 2.62 -5.44 -3.03
C ILE A 63 3.80 -4.50 -3.33
N ALA A 64 4.87 -4.55 -2.52
CA ALA A 64 6.06 -3.72 -2.71
C ALA A 64 6.73 -3.99 -4.05
N GLU A 65 6.93 -5.25 -4.43
CA GLU A 65 7.55 -5.63 -5.73
C GLU A 65 6.80 -5.05 -6.93
N LEU A 66 5.49 -4.84 -6.80
CA LEU A 66 4.62 -4.35 -7.87
C LEU A 66 4.40 -2.84 -7.85
N THR A 67 4.89 -2.16 -6.81
CA THR A 67 4.61 -0.73 -6.59
C THR A 67 5.86 0.10 -6.37
N GLU A 68 6.87 -0.40 -5.66
CA GLU A 68 8.16 0.27 -5.47
C GLU A 68 8.98 0.29 -6.77
N ALA A 69 10.07 1.06 -6.80
CA ALA A 69 10.97 1.06 -7.95
C ALA A 69 11.73 -0.29 -8.03
N PRO A 70 11.89 -0.90 -9.22
CA PRO A 70 11.53 -0.41 -10.56
C PRO A 70 10.23 -1.03 -11.15
N SER A 71 9.05 -0.77 -10.57
CA SER A 71 7.78 -1.30 -11.08
C SER A 71 7.10 -0.43 -12.16
N ASP A 72 6.15 -1.01 -12.89
CA ASP A 72 5.27 -0.28 -13.84
C ASP A 72 4.46 0.82 -13.15
N VAL A 73 3.99 0.55 -11.93
CA VAL A 73 3.26 1.54 -11.12
C VAL A 73 4.18 2.70 -10.79
N HIS A 74 5.41 2.43 -10.37
CA HIS A 74 6.40 3.47 -10.10
C HIS A 74 6.65 4.35 -11.33
N ARG A 75 6.95 3.73 -12.48
CA ARG A 75 7.19 4.43 -13.76
C ARG A 75 5.98 5.28 -14.17
N HIS A 76 4.77 4.80 -13.94
CA HIS A 76 3.56 5.57 -14.19
C HIS A 76 3.53 6.87 -13.39
N PHE A 77 3.80 6.82 -12.08
CA PHE A 77 3.80 8.00 -11.21
C PHE A 77 4.99 8.94 -11.49
N GLU A 78 6.15 8.41 -11.87
CA GLU A 78 7.29 9.23 -12.30
C GLU A 78 6.95 10.07 -13.53
N ALA A 79 6.32 9.46 -14.54
CA ALA A 79 5.90 10.14 -15.77
C ALA A 79 4.65 11.01 -15.59
N TYR A 80 3.90 10.87 -14.50
CA TYR A 80 2.62 11.55 -14.33
C TYR A 80 2.79 13.06 -14.15
N PRO A 81 2.05 13.94 -14.86
CA PRO A 81 2.33 15.38 -14.87
C PRO A 81 1.91 16.10 -13.57
N HIS A 82 0.97 15.56 -12.80
CA HIS A 82 0.41 16.26 -11.64
C HIS A 82 1.19 16.01 -10.35
N LYS A 83 1.75 17.09 -9.77
CA LYS A 83 2.48 17.07 -8.49
C LYS A 83 1.68 16.44 -7.35
N PHE A 84 0.36 16.68 -7.29
CA PHE A 84 -0.50 16.11 -6.26
C PHE A 84 -0.48 14.58 -6.27
N SER A 85 -0.55 13.95 -7.44
CA SER A 85 -0.56 12.49 -7.57
C SER A 85 0.80 11.90 -7.22
N LYS A 86 1.91 12.57 -7.58
CA LYS A 86 3.25 12.19 -7.11
C LYS A 86 3.36 12.24 -5.59
N ALA A 87 2.81 13.28 -4.96
CA ALA A 87 2.79 13.40 -3.51
C ALA A 87 1.91 12.31 -2.84
N CYS A 88 0.77 11.95 -3.43
CA CYS A 88 -0.04 10.82 -2.96
C CYS A 88 0.74 9.51 -3.01
N TYR A 89 1.42 9.25 -4.11
CA TYR A 89 2.24 8.04 -4.28
C TYR A 89 3.42 8.01 -3.29
N ALA A 90 4.10 9.13 -3.07
CA ALA A 90 5.14 9.23 -2.04
C ALA A 90 4.61 8.92 -0.63
N ARG A 91 3.41 9.43 -0.28
CA ARG A 91 2.76 9.10 1.00
C ARG A 91 2.44 7.62 1.13
N TYR A 92 2.00 6.99 0.05
CA TYR A 92 1.80 5.54 -0.01
C TYR A 92 3.10 4.78 0.25
N LEU A 93 4.20 5.13 -0.42
CA LEU A 93 5.51 4.48 -0.22
C LEU A 93 5.98 4.61 1.24
N THR A 94 5.83 5.80 1.83
CA THR A 94 6.16 6.01 3.25
C THR A 94 5.30 5.14 4.17
N ALA A 95 3.98 5.05 3.92
CA ALA A 95 3.09 4.23 4.74
C ALA A 95 3.42 2.73 4.63
N LEU A 96 3.72 2.25 3.42
CA LEU A 96 4.20 0.88 3.17
C LEU A 96 5.49 0.59 3.95
N LYS A 97 6.47 1.48 3.87
CA LYS A 97 7.74 1.33 4.59
C LYS A 97 7.55 1.24 6.10
N LEU A 98 6.85 2.23 6.69
CA LEU A 98 6.65 2.28 8.15
C LEU A 98 5.90 1.06 8.68
N TYR A 99 4.92 0.57 7.92
CA TYR A 99 4.15 -0.61 8.33
C TYR A 99 4.95 -1.91 8.20
N LYS A 100 5.81 -2.04 7.17
CA LYS A 100 6.77 -3.16 7.10
C LYS A 100 7.71 -3.16 8.32
N GLU A 101 8.29 -2.00 8.65
CA GLU A 101 9.19 -1.84 9.80
C GLU A 101 8.50 -2.18 11.12
N SER A 102 7.23 -1.79 11.32
CA SER A 102 6.50 -2.10 12.56
C SER A 102 6.16 -3.58 12.75
N LEU A 103 6.19 -4.37 11.67
CA LEU A 103 6.00 -5.82 11.70
C LEU A 103 7.33 -6.58 11.89
N GLY A 104 8.46 -5.87 12.02
CA GLY A 104 9.80 -6.45 12.13
C GLY A 104 10.47 -6.76 10.78
N GLY A 105 10.02 -6.07 9.72
CA GLY A 105 10.59 -6.14 8.37
C GLY A 105 11.74 -5.20 8.11
#